data_AF-A0A497MRJ6-F1
#
_entry.id   AF-A0A497MRJ6-F1
#
_cell.length_a   1.000
_cell.length_b   1.000
_cell.length_c   1.000
_cell.angle_alpha   90.00
_cell.angle_beta   90.00
_cell.angle_gamma   90.00
#
_symmetry.space_group_name_H-M   'P 1'
#
loop_
_entity.id
_entity.type
_entity.pdbx_description
1 polymer ?
#
loop_
_entity_poly.entity_id
_entity_poly.type
_entity_poly.pdbx_seq_one_letter_code
_entity_poly.pdbx_strand_id
1 'polypeptide(L)'
;AESGVAYALLSYSADDGISWHNITMNPIDETTYEGTIPGFPAGTKVIYKIIAYDNAGNTALDANNGEYYVYMVVQEFPNVLMLLLLLIAVTAVVVLVFTLTIRRRRDGYK
;
A
#
# COMPACT_ATOMS: atom_id res chain seq x y z
N ALA A 1 23.93 20.11 23.50
CA ALA A 1 23.15 18.87 23.44
C ALA A 1 23.24 18.36 22.01
N GLU A 2 24.16 17.44 21.74
CA GLU A 2 24.42 16.93 20.39
C GLU A 2 23.86 15.51 20.18
N SER A 3 23.14 14.95 21.17
CA SER A 3 22.73 13.53 21.18
C SER A 3 21.33 13.24 20.63
N GLY A 4 20.72 14.19 19.91
CA GLY A 4 19.40 13.99 19.28
C GLY A 4 19.54 13.46 17.86
N VAL A 5 18.56 12.65 17.41
CA VAL A 5 18.46 12.24 16.00
C VAL A 5 18.20 13.49 15.15
N ALA A 6 19.02 13.71 14.12
CA ALA A 6 18.85 14.77 13.14
C ALA A 6 17.84 14.34 12.06
N TYR A 7 18.03 13.15 11.50
CA TYR A 7 17.09 12.54 10.56
C TYR A 7 17.26 11.02 10.52
N ALA A 8 16.22 10.33 10.05
CA ALA A 8 16.23 8.90 9.80
C ALA A 8 15.88 8.59 8.35
N LEU A 9 16.46 7.52 7.82
CA LEU A 9 16.19 6.99 6.50
C LEU A 9 15.57 5.59 6.64
N LEU A 10 14.44 5.39 5.97
CA LEU A 10 13.96 4.06 5.64
C LEU A 10 14.60 3.68 4.30
N SER A 11 15.47 2.67 4.32
CA SER A 11 16.13 2.15 3.12
C SER A 11 15.50 0.80 2.78
N TYR A 12 14.94 0.65 1.57
CA TYR A 12 14.22 -0.55 1.16
C TYR A 12 14.66 -1.05 -0.22
N SER A 13 14.41 -2.33 -0.49
CA SER A 13 14.60 -2.98 -1.78
C SER A 13 13.40 -3.88 -2.09
N ALA A 14 13.00 -3.89 -3.35
CA ALA A 14 11.94 -4.75 -3.89
C ALA A 14 12.50 -5.80 -4.88
N ASP A 15 13.82 -5.94 -4.94
CA ASP A 15 14.57 -6.78 -5.88
C ASP A 15 15.70 -7.56 -5.17
N ASP A 16 15.39 -8.09 -3.99
CA ASP A 16 16.31 -8.93 -3.21
C ASP A 16 17.64 -8.24 -2.82
N GLY A 17 17.61 -6.93 -2.66
CA GLY A 17 18.76 -6.13 -2.25
C GLY A 17 19.70 -5.76 -3.40
N ILE A 18 19.32 -5.98 -4.66
CA ILE A 18 20.10 -5.56 -5.84
C ILE A 18 20.12 -4.03 -5.94
N SER A 19 18.97 -3.37 -5.76
CA SER A 19 18.86 -1.93 -5.70
C SER A 19 18.17 -1.47 -4.43
N TRP A 20 18.68 -0.39 -3.85
CA TRP A 20 18.17 0.20 -2.61
C TRP A 20 17.65 1.61 -2.86
N HIS A 21 16.49 1.88 -2.30
CA HIS A 21 15.82 3.18 -2.33
C HIS A 21 15.74 3.73 -0.91
N ASN A 22 16.03 5.02 -0.76
CA ASN A 22 16.00 5.69 0.53
C ASN A 22 14.82 6.65 0.59
N ILE A 23 14.10 6.60 1.70
CA ILE A 23 13.03 7.52 2.05
C ILE A 23 13.46 8.25 3.32
N THR A 24 13.54 9.57 3.25
CA THR A 24 13.69 10.39 4.45
C THR A 24 12.41 10.29 5.26
N MET A 25 12.54 9.83 6.50
CA MET A 25 11.41 9.66 7.40
C MET A 25 10.99 11.01 7.99
N ASN A 26 9.69 11.19 8.17
CA ASN A 26 9.10 12.38 8.77
C ASN A 26 9.03 12.20 10.30
N PRO A 27 9.45 13.19 11.10
CA PRO A 27 9.26 13.11 12.55
C PRO A 27 7.77 13.19 12.90
N ILE A 28 7.31 12.27 13.74
CA ILE A 28 6.00 12.34 14.42
C ILE A 28 6.17 13.09 15.74
N ASP A 29 7.23 12.76 16.49
CA ASP A 29 7.61 13.41 17.75
C ASP A 29 9.14 13.43 17.89
N GLU A 30 9.67 13.72 19.10
CA GLU A 30 11.11 13.82 19.38
C GLU A 30 11.89 12.52 19.13
N THR A 31 11.22 11.36 19.19
CA THR A 31 11.86 10.04 19.11
C THR A 31 11.24 9.11 18.07
N THR A 32 10.05 9.47 17.57
CA THR A 32 9.28 8.66 16.63
C THR A 32 9.31 9.28 15.25
N TYR A 33 9.63 8.45 14.25
CA TYR A 33 9.67 8.84 12.84
C TYR A 33 8.85 7.87 12.01
N GLU A 34 8.24 8.37 10.94
CA GLU A 34 7.43 7.60 10.00
C GLU A 34 8.00 7.68 8.58
N GLY A 35 8.01 6.55 7.88
CA GLY A 35 8.31 6.48 6.46
C GLY A 35 7.37 5.51 5.77
N THR A 36 6.89 5.86 4.58
CA THR A 36 5.95 5.03 3.81
C THR A 36 6.65 4.47 2.57
N ILE A 37 6.84 3.15 2.52
CA ILE A 37 7.27 2.46 1.31
C ILE A 37 6.12 2.51 0.29
N PRO A 38 6.37 2.89 -0.99
CA PRO A 38 5.33 2.91 -2.01
C PRO A 38 4.73 1.51 -2.27
N GLY A 39 3.53 1.47 -2.84
CA GLY A 39 2.88 0.22 -3.21
C GLY A 39 3.62 -0.54 -4.32
N PHE A 40 3.60 -1.87 -4.23
CA PHE A 40 4.19 -2.80 -5.21
C PHE A 40 3.15 -3.83 -5.67
N PRO A 41 3.40 -4.57 -6.77
CA PRO A 41 2.55 -5.68 -7.18
C PRO A 41 2.45 -6.77 -6.10
N ALA A 42 1.32 -7.48 -6.07
CA ALA A 42 1.16 -8.63 -5.20
C ALA A 42 2.21 -9.72 -5.50
N GLY A 43 2.73 -10.34 -4.45
CA GLY A 43 3.82 -11.31 -4.52
C GLY A 43 5.22 -10.69 -4.50
N THR A 44 5.35 -9.36 -4.56
CA THR A 44 6.64 -8.71 -4.36
C THR A 44 7.11 -8.89 -2.91
N LYS A 45 8.35 -9.37 -2.76
CA LYS A 45 9.05 -9.40 -1.47
C LYS A 45 9.79 -8.08 -1.29
N VAL A 46 9.50 -7.38 -0.21
CA VAL A 46 10.18 -6.14 0.14
C VAL A 46 11.03 -6.38 1.36
N ILE A 47 12.28 -5.95 1.30
CA ILE A 47 13.22 -5.94 2.42
C ILE A 47 13.56 -4.50 2.78
N TYR A 48 13.75 -4.21 4.08
CA TYR A 48 14.08 -2.85 4.51
C TYR A 48 14.93 -2.82 5.79
N LYS A 49 15.53 -1.65 6.03
CA LYS A 49 16.33 -1.30 7.20
C LYS A 49 16.16 0.19 7.53
N ILE A 50 16.48 0.56 8.76
CA ILE A 50 16.45 1.95 9.23
C ILE A 50 17.86 2.45 9.48
N ILE A 51 18.15 3.67 9.06
CA ILE A 51 19.43 4.35 9.30
C ILE A 51 19.15 5.69 9.95
N ALA A 52 19.57 5.89 11.19
CA ALA A 52 19.44 7.15 11.91
C ALA A 52 20.78 7.90 11.92
N TYR A 53 20.71 9.21 11.75
CA TYR A 53 21.84 10.13 11.81
C TYR A 53 21.61 11.10 12.97
N ASP A 54 22.59 11.31 13.83
CA ASP A 54 22.53 12.35 14.86
C ASP A 54 23.05 13.70 14.34
N ASN A 55 22.96 14.74 15.17
CA ASN A 55 23.41 16.08 14.80
C ASN A 55 24.94 16.22 14.68
N ALA A 56 25.70 15.25 15.21
CA ALA A 56 27.16 15.18 15.07
C ALA A 56 27.59 14.36 13.83
N GLY A 57 26.64 13.78 13.09
CA GLY A 57 26.89 12.95 11.91
C GLY A 57 27.20 11.48 12.23
N ASN A 58 27.04 11.04 13.47
CA ASN A 58 27.13 9.61 13.79
C ASN A 58 25.92 8.87 13.22
N THR A 59 26.11 7.60 12.89
CA THR A 59 25.07 6.76 12.30
C THR A 59 24.77 5.54 13.15
N ALA A 60 23.49 5.20 13.23
CA ALA A 60 23.00 3.93 13.77
C ALA A 60 22.18 3.21 12.70
N LEU A 61 22.51 1.95 12.44
CA LEU A 61 21.82 1.10 11.47
C LEU A 61 21.07 0.00 12.21
N ASP A 62 19.76 -0.07 12.00
CA ASP A 62 18.93 -1.19 12.40
C ASP A 62 18.46 -1.96 11.16
N ALA A 63 18.99 -3.16 11.01
CA ALA A 63 18.69 -4.07 9.92
C ALA A 63 18.35 -5.48 10.42
N ASN A 64 17.64 -5.59 11.55
CA ASN A 64 17.23 -6.88 12.12
C ASN A 64 18.44 -7.85 12.27
N ASN A 65 19.49 -7.39 12.93
CA ASN A 65 20.75 -8.13 13.11
C ASN A 65 21.43 -8.58 11.79
N GLY A 66 21.22 -7.85 10.70
CA GLY A 66 21.83 -8.10 9.39
C GLY A 66 20.94 -8.85 8.40
N GLU A 67 19.80 -9.40 8.86
CA GLU A 67 18.87 -10.18 8.03
C GLU A 67 17.85 -9.30 7.27
N TYR A 68 17.79 -8.01 7.60
CA TYR A 68 16.75 -7.07 7.18
C TYR A 68 15.36 -7.43 7.73
N TYR A 69 14.49 -6.43 7.77
CA TYR A 69 13.06 -6.66 7.97
C TYR A 69 12.44 -7.02 6.62
N VAL A 70 11.48 -7.95 6.61
CA VAL A 70 10.93 -8.51 5.37
C VAL A 70 9.41 -8.59 5.44
N TYR A 71 8.73 -8.21 4.37
CA TYR A 71 7.30 -8.48 4.19
C TYR A 71 6.97 -8.88 2.75
N MET A 72 5.86 -9.59 2.59
CA MET A 72 5.29 -9.96 1.30
C MET A 72 4.08 -9.09 1.00
N VAL A 73 4.05 -8.50 -0.19
CA VAL A 73 2.89 -7.75 -0.66
C VAL A 73 1.78 -8.72 -1.01
N VAL A 74 0.63 -8.59 -0.37
CA VAL A 74 -0.55 -9.41 -0.64
C VAL A 74 -1.48 -8.71 -1.63
N GLN A 75 -2.34 -9.46 -2.32
CA GLN A 75 -3.36 -8.85 -3.17
C GLN A 75 -4.32 -8.01 -2.32
N GLU A 76 -4.53 -6.77 -2.74
CA GLU A 76 -5.62 -5.95 -2.22
C GLU A 76 -6.96 -6.48 -2.76
N PHE A 77 -7.95 -6.60 -1.87
CA PHE A 77 -9.31 -6.90 -2.27
C PHE A 77 -9.95 -5.70 -2.97
N PRO A 78 -10.92 -5.90 -3.88
CA PRO A 78 -11.59 -4.79 -4.55
C PRO A 78 -12.14 -3.79 -3.54
N ASN A 79 -11.94 -2.50 -3.80
CA ASN A 79 -12.48 -1.42 -2.98
C ASN A 79 -13.98 -1.63 -2.75
N VAL A 80 -14.45 -1.50 -1.50
CA VAL A 80 -15.86 -1.72 -1.13
C VAL A 80 -16.80 -0.83 -1.96
N LEU A 81 -16.38 0.40 -2.25
CA LEU A 81 -17.12 1.30 -3.14
C LEU A 81 -17.20 0.78 -4.58
N MET A 82 -16.10 0.25 -5.12
CA MET A 82 -16.10 -0.35 -6.46
C MET A 82 -16.99 -1.60 -6.50
N LEU A 83 -16.96 -2.42 -5.44
CA LEU A 83 -17.84 -3.57 -5.30
C LEU A 83 -19.31 -3.15 -5.22
N LEU A 84 -19.63 -2.11 -4.47
CA LEU A 84 -20.98 -1.56 -4.35
C LEU A 84 -21.49 -1.00 -5.68
N LEU A 85 -20.67 -0.21 -6.38
CA LEU A 85 -21.00 0.32 -7.71
C LEU A 85 -21.22 -0.81 -8.72
N LEU A 86 -20.41 -1.87 -8.66
CA LEU A 86 -20.57 -3.05 -9.51
C LEU A 86 -21.88 -3.79 -9.19
N LEU A 87 -22.23 -3.93 -7.91
CA LEU A 87 -23.49 -4.54 -7.48
C LEU A 87 -24.70 -3.72 -7.98
N ILE A 88 -24.65 -2.39 -7.83
CA ILE A 88 -25.70 -1.48 -8.32
C ILE A 88 -25.84 -1.60 -9.84
N ALA A 89 -24.74 -1.59 -10.59
CA ALA A 89 -24.77 -1.74 -12.05
C ALA A 89 -25.41 -3.08 -12.47
N VAL A 90 -25.03 -4.18 -11.83
CA VAL A 90 -25.61 -5.51 -12.08
C VAL A 90 -27.11 -5.51 -11.79
N THR A 91 -27.54 -4.97 -10.64
CA THR A 91 -28.98 -4.90 -10.31
C THR A 91 -29.77 -4.05 -11.30
N ALA A 92 -29.22 -2.92 -11.75
CA ALA A 92 -29.85 -2.05 -12.74
C ALA A 92 -30.03 -2.77 -14.09
N VAL A 93 -29.02 -3.53 -14.55
CA VAL A 93 -29.11 -4.34 -15.77
C VAL A 93 -30.17 -5.43 -15.62
N VAL A 94 -30.22 -6.12 -14.48
CA VAL A 94 -31.24 -7.15 -14.22
C VAL A 94 -32.65 -6.55 -14.24
N VAL A 95 -32.87 -5.41 -13.59
CA VAL A 95 -34.16 -4.70 -13.60
C VAL A 95 -34.53 -4.24 -15.01
N LEU A 96 -33.57 -3.70 -15.77
CA LEU A 96 -33.80 -3.27 -17.15
C LEU A 96 -34.23 -4.45 -18.03
N VAL A 97 -33.51 -5.58 -17.99
CA VAL A 97 -33.85 -6.78 -18.76
C VAL A 97 -35.22 -7.32 -18.35
N PHE A 98 -35.52 -7.34 -17.06
CA PHE A 98 -36.82 -7.78 -16.54
C PHE A 98 -37.97 -6.89 -17.05
N THR A 99 -37.79 -5.56 -17.02
CA THR A 99 -38.81 -4.63 -17.52
C THR A 99 -39.01 -4.75 -19.02
N LEU A 100 -37.93 -4.92 -19.80
CA LEU A 100 -37.99 -5.12 -21.26
C LEU A 100 -38.66 -6.46 -21.64
N THR A 101 -38.38 -7.53 -20.91
CA THR A 101 -39.01 -8.84 -21.14
C THR A 101 -40.50 -8.83 -20.82
N ILE A 102 -40.92 -8.18 -19.72
CA ILE A 102 -42.35 -7.97 -19.41
C ILE A 102 -43.04 -7.17 -20.51
N ARG A 103 -42.42 -6.07 -20.98
CA ARG A 103 -42.97 -5.24 -22.06
C ARG A 103 -43.18 -6.07 -23.34
N ARG A 104 -42.17 -6.82 -23.78
CA ARG A 104 -42.28 -7.71 -24.96
C ARG A 104 -43.40 -8.75 -24.84
N ARG A 105 -43.58 -9.37 -23.67
CA ARG A 105 -44.67 -10.34 -23.44
C ARG A 105 -46.05 -9.69 -23.56
N ARG A 106 -46.20 -8.45 -23.06
CA ARG A 106 -47.47 -7.72 -23.13
C ARG A 106 -47.84 -7.35 -24.56
N ASP A 107 -46.86 -6.97 -25.39
CA ASP A 107 -47.12 -6.54 -26.77
C ASP A 107 -47.45 -7.72 -27.69
N GLY A 108 -46.99 -8.94 -27.39
CA GLY A 108 -47.33 -10.16 -28.15
C GLY A 108 -48.71 -10.77 -27.86
N TYR A 109 -49.48 -10.20 -26.92
CA TYR A 109 -50.86 -10.64 -26.59
C TYR A 109 -51.95 -9.81 -27.30
N LYS A 110 -51.56 -8.80 -28.09
CA LYS A 110 -52.44 -8.00 -28.95
C LYS A 110 -52.37 -8.52 -30.38
#